data_AF-A0A3D5WHG6-F1
#
_entry.id   AF-A0A3D5WHG6-F1
#
_cell.length_a   1.000
_cell.length_b   1.000
_cell.length_c   1.000
_cell.angle_alpha   90.00
_cell.angle_beta   90.00
_cell.angle_gamma   90.00
#
_symmetry.space_group_name_H-M   'P 1'
#
loop_
_entity.id
_entity.type
_entity.pdbx_description
1 polymer ?
#
loop_
_entity_poly.entity_id
_entity_poly.type
_entity_poly.pdbx_seq_one_letter_code
_entity_poly.pdbx_strand_id
1 'polypeptide(L)'
;MHALFRTFLPRILVSYFHYGKKTERINLFISCYNTFQKLESEAFYNRAKCNPNNPNSNLDKSTLTLNEWYSFGIQNYKNGVVKPSTIQNYCCIYNNHIKKFLGYMPLCEIRTMHIQQMLNSLGLSSKYQHRIHAILSNIFEIAVQDDLIVKNPCCHTYFLPFCMTAMQFI
;
A
#
# COMPACT_ATOMS: atom_id res chain seq x y z
N MET A 1 4.98 -18.75 7.43
CA MET A 1 3.64 -18.46 6.89
C MET A 1 2.65 -19.58 7.20
N HIS A 2 2.78 -20.79 6.65
CA HIS A 2 1.78 -21.87 6.83
C HIS A 2 1.66 -22.44 8.26
N ALA A 3 2.74 -22.44 9.06
CA ALA A 3 2.74 -22.99 10.42
C ALA A 3 2.01 -22.10 11.44
N LEU A 4 2.06 -20.76 11.27
CA LEU A 4 1.40 -19.81 12.18
C LEU A 4 -0.12 -19.77 11.96
N PHE A 5 -0.56 -19.96 10.71
CA PHE A 5 -1.98 -20.04 10.38
C PHE A 5 -2.66 -21.27 11.04
N ARG A 6 -1.97 -22.42 11.08
CA ARG A 6 -2.48 -23.65 11.70
C ARG A 6 -2.61 -23.59 13.23
N THR A 7 -1.76 -22.82 13.92
CA THR A 7 -1.77 -22.71 15.38
C THR A 7 -2.68 -21.60 15.90
N PHE A 8 -2.94 -20.55 15.10
CA PHE A 8 -3.79 -19.42 15.52
C PHE A 8 -5.28 -19.62 15.25
N LEU A 9 -5.64 -20.23 14.12
CA LEU A 9 -7.05 -20.46 13.73
C LEU A 9 -7.90 -21.20 14.80
N PRO A 10 -7.39 -22.25 15.48
CA PRO A 10 -8.17 -22.97 16.50
C PRO A 10 -8.46 -22.11 17.75
N ARG A 11 -7.54 -21.22 18.13
CA ARG A 11 -7.68 -20.35 19.31
C ARG A 11 -8.72 -19.26 19.10
N ILE A 12 -8.80 -18.73 17.88
CA ILE A 12 -9.83 -17.77 17.46
C ILE A 12 -11.20 -18.47 17.50
N LEU A 13 -11.36 -19.64 16.88
CA LEU A 13 -12.64 -20.37 16.84
C LEU A 13 -13.21 -20.73 18.23
N VAL A 14 -12.37 -21.16 19.18
CA VAL A 14 -12.81 -21.50 20.54
C VAL A 14 -13.30 -20.27 21.31
N SER A 15 -12.64 -19.12 21.17
CA SER A 15 -13.04 -17.87 21.84
C SER A 15 -14.33 -17.25 21.28
N TYR A 16 -14.60 -17.43 19.98
CA TYR A 16 -15.79 -16.90 19.29
C TYR A 16 -17.10 -17.56 19.71
N PHE A 17 -17.04 -18.82 20.13
CA PHE A 17 -18.24 -19.60 20.47
C PHE A 17 -18.81 -19.25 21.85
N HIS A 18 -18.00 -18.69 22.76
CA HIS A 18 -18.38 -18.42 24.15
C HIS A 18 -18.83 -16.98 24.47
N TYR A 19 -18.75 -16.03 23.53
CA TYR A 19 -19.09 -14.62 23.79
C TYR A 19 -20.52 -14.22 23.34
N GLY A 20 -21.30 -13.64 24.24
CA GLY A 20 -22.76 -13.54 24.16
C GLY A 20 -23.36 -12.38 23.33
N LYS A 21 -22.59 -11.48 22.71
CA LYS A 21 -23.15 -10.37 21.89
C LYS A 21 -22.35 -10.08 20.61
N LYS A 22 -23.06 -9.83 19.49
CA LYS A 22 -22.52 -9.66 18.12
C LYS A 22 -21.46 -8.55 18.01
N THR A 23 -21.66 -7.45 18.72
CA THR A 23 -20.75 -6.29 18.74
C THR A 23 -19.42 -6.60 19.40
N GLU A 24 -19.41 -7.37 20.48
CA GLU A 24 -18.17 -7.79 21.17
C GLU A 24 -17.34 -8.75 20.30
N ARG A 25 -18.01 -9.65 19.56
CA ARG A 25 -17.35 -10.54 18.60
C ARG A 25 -16.68 -9.80 17.44
N ILE A 26 -17.26 -8.69 16.99
CA ILE A 26 -16.68 -7.84 15.94
C ILE A 26 -15.49 -7.05 16.49
N ASN A 27 -15.61 -6.49 17.70
CA ASN A 27 -14.51 -5.74 18.32
C ASN A 27 -13.30 -6.63 18.62
N LEU A 28 -13.54 -7.88 19.06
CA LEU A 28 -12.49 -8.88 19.24
C LEU A 28 -11.86 -9.31 17.91
N PHE A 29 -12.64 -9.40 16.82
CA PHE A 29 -12.09 -9.64 15.47
C PHE A 29 -11.11 -8.56 15.07
N ILE A 30 -11.55 -7.30 15.20
CA ILE A 30 -10.79 -6.12 14.80
C ILE A 30 -9.53 -6.01 15.66
N SER A 31 -9.63 -6.23 16.96
CA SER A 31 -8.48 -6.24 17.87
C SER A 31 -7.47 -7.34 17.51
N CYS A 32 -7.96 -8.56 17.24
CA CYS A 32 -7.11 -9.69 16.89
C CYS A 32 -6.44 -9.49 15.51
N TYR A 33 -7.17 -8.96 14.52
CA TYR A 33 -6.63 -8.58 13.22
C TYR A 33 -5.58 -7.47 13.33
N ASN A 34 -5.85 -6.43 14.12
CA ASN A 34 -4.89 -5.34 14.34
C ASN A 34 -3.63 -5.82 15.08
N THR A 35 -3.78 -6.76 16.03
CA THR A 35 -2.66 -7.39 16.74
C THR A 35 -1.85 -8.29 15.81
N PHE A 36 -2.51 -9.04 14.93
CA PHE A 36 -1.85 -9.85 13.90
C PHE A 36 -1.05 -8.97 12.92
N GLN A 37 -1.64 -7.87 12.45
CA GLN A 37 -0.94 -6.90 11.59
C GLN A 37 0.25 -6.26 12.31
N LYS A 38 0.12 -5.93 13.60
CA LYS A 38 1.21 -5.40 14.42
C LYS A 38 2.36 -6.42 14.55
N LEU A 39 2.05 -7.69 14.82
CA LEU A 39 3.04 -8.77 14.95
C LEU A 39 3.73 -9.10 13.62
N GLU A 40 3.02 -9.10 12.48
CA GLU A 40 3.65 -9.24 11.16
C GLU A 40 4.61 -8.08 10.86
N SER A 41 4.21 -6.86 11.25
CA SER A 41 5.00 -5.65 11.05
C SER A 41 6.23 -5.58 11.95
N GLU A 42 6.13 -6.06 13.19
CA GLU A 42 7.27 -6.23 14.10
C GLU A 42 8.20 -7.36 13.63
N ALA A 43 7.66 -8.46 13.09
CA ALA A 43 8.46 -9.54 12.51
C ALA A 43 9.20 -9.10 11.22
N PHE A 44 8.57 -8.24 10.40
CA PHE A 44 9.22 -7.62 9.24
C PHE A 44 10.33 -6.65 9.65
N TYR A 45 10.07 -5.76 10.62
CA TYR A 45 11.05 -4.84 11.21
C TYR A 45 12.26 -5.59 11.83
N ASN A 46 12.00 -6.65 12.60
CA ASN A 46 13.06 -7.46 13.18
C ASN A 46 13.82 -8.30 12.14
N ARG A 47 13.16 -8.73 11.05
CA ARG A 47 13.84 -9.39 9.92
C ARG A 47 14.77 -8.44 9.15
N ALA A 48 14.39 -7.18 9.01
CA ALA A 48 15.27 -6.14 8.46
C ALA A 48 16.47 -5.87 9.38
N LYS A 49 16.32 -6.02 10.70
CA LYS A 49 17.39 -5.82 11.70
C LYS A 49 18.36 -7.00 11.85
N CYS A 50 17.93 -8.24 11.56
CA CYS A 50 18.73 -9.47 11.76
C CYS A 50 19.65 -9.88 10.59
N ASN A 51 20.05 -8.97 9.70
CA ASN A 51 21.24 -9.18 8.86
C ASN A 51 22.43 -8.39 9.46
N PRO A 52 23.18 -8.95 10.43
CA PRO A 52 24.33 -8.27 11.03
C PRO A 52 25.57 -8.21 10.11
N ASN A 53 25.48 -8.68 8.86
CA ASN A 53 26.52 -8.55 7.83
C ASN A 53 25.99 -7.81 6.59
N ASN A 54 25.34 -6.66 6.77
CA ASN A 54 25.26 -5.66 5.69
C ASN A 54 26.18 -4.48 6.04
N PRO A 55 27.37 -4.36 5.43
CA PRO A 55 28.28 -3.26 5.69
C PRO A 55 27.79 -1.90 5.17
N ASN A 56 26.58 -1.81 4.58
CA ASN A 56 26.03 -0.57 4.08
C ASN A 56 24.69 -0.22 4.74
N SER A 57 24.73 0.73 5.67
CA SER A 57 23.62 1.62 6.04
C SER A 57 23.25 2.60 4.91
N ASN A 58 23.46 2.18 3.67
CA ASN A 58 22.96 2.78 2.45
C ASN A 58 21.93 1.78 1.93
N LEU A 59 20.65 2.01 2.22
CA LEU A 59 19.63 1.56 1.27
C LEU A 59 20.01 2.30 -0.01
N ASP A 60 20.69 1.62 -0.94
CA ASP A 60 21.02 2.22 -2.21
C ASP A 60 19.72 2.80 -2.74
N LYS A 61 19.65 4.15 -2.82
CA LYS A 61 18.46 4.92 -3.19
C LYS A 61 17.83 4.41 -4.50
N SER A 62 18.63 3.69 -5.29
CA SER A 62 18.30 3.01 -6.53
C SER A 62 17.51 1.70 -6.40
N THR A 63 17.43 1.04 -5.24
CA THR A 63 16.78 -0.28 -5.13
C THR A 63 15.42 -0.27 -4.42
N LEU A 64 15.07 0.80 -3.70
CA LEU A 64 13.82 0.86 -2.95
C LEU A 64 12.62 0.93 -3.91
N THR A 65 11.79 -0.11 -3.89
CA THR A 65 10.62 -0.21 -4.77
C THR A 65 9.43 0.58 -4.23
N LEU A 66 8.49 0.94 -5.12
CA LEU A 66 7.24 1.59 -4.71
C LEU A 66 6.44 0.73 -3.73
N ASN A 67 6.47 -0.60 -3.87
CA ASN A 67 5.74 -1.50 -2.98
C ASN A 67 6.31 -1.56 -1.56
N GLU A 68 7.62 -1.58 -1.44
CA GLU A 68 8.30 -1.50 -0.13
C GLU A 68 8.01 -0.14 0.53
N TRP A 69 8.15 0.94 -0.25
CA TRP A 69 7.87 2.29 0.23
C TRP A 69 6.41 2.47 0.66
N TYR A 70 5.46 2.00 -0.13
CA TYR A 70 4.04 2.06 0.21
C TYR A 70 3.75 1.35 1.54
N SER A 71 4.32 0.16 1.72
CA SER A 71 4.11 -0.65 2.92
C SER A 71 4.66 0.06 4.16
N PHE A 72 5.88 0.61 4.04
CA PHE A 72 6.51 1.43 5.08
C PHE A 72 5.67 2.68 5.39
N GLY A 73 5.23 3.41 4.37
CA GLY A 73 4.51 4.67 4.55
C GLY A 73 3.13 4.51 5.17
N ILE A 74 2.38 3.46 4.80
CA ILE A 74 1.09 3.15 5.44
C ILE A 74 1.30 2.83 6.93
N GLN A 75 2.31 2.01 7.24
CA GLN A 75 2.57 1.58 8.61
C GLN A 75 3.03 2.74 9.51
N ASN A 76 3.95 3.58 9.03
CA ASN A 76 4.64 4.57 9.88
C ASN A 76 3.97 5.95 9.87
N TYR A 77 3.33 6.35 8.76
CA TYR A 77 2.79 7.71 8.62
C TYR A 77 1.26 7.80 8.61
N LYS A 78 0.55 6.72 8.27
CA LYS A 78 -0.92 6.76 8.12
C LYS A 78 -1.65 5.93 9.19
N ASN A 79 -1.04 4.87 9.69
CA ASN A 79 -1.64 4.04 10.74
C ASN A 79 -1.83 4.83 12.05
N GLY A 80 -3.00 4.72 12.68
CA GLY A 80 -3.34 5.47 13.90
C GLY A 80 -3.65 6.96 13.70
N VAL A 81 -3.16 7.58 12.61
CA VAL A 81 -3.44 8.98 12.25
C VAL A 81 -4.70 9.10 11.39
N VAL A 82 -4.90 8.14 10.48
CA VAL A 82 -6.00 8.14 9.51
C VAL A 82 -7.06 7.11 9.90
N LYS A 83 -8.33 7.42 9.62
CA LYS A 83 -9.46 6.51 9.89
C LYS A 83 -9.22 5.13 9.24
N PRO A 84 -9.53 4.02 9.92
CA PRO A 84 -9.32 2.66 9.39
C PRO A 84 -9.97 2.43 8.02
N SER A 85 -11.16 3.00 7.79
CA SER A 85 -11.86 2.91 6.49
C SER A 85 -11.11 3.58 5.35
N THR A 86 -10.34 4.63 5.64
CA THR A 86 -9.52 5.32 4.65
C THR A 86 -8.24 4.53 4.35
N ILE A 87 -7.62 3.94 5.37
CA ILE A 87 -6.50 2.99 5.19
C ILE A 87 -6.94 1.80 4.34
N GLN A 88 -8.11 1.23 4.64
CA GLN A 88 -8.68 0.14 3.84
C GLN A 88 -8.86 0.55 2.38
N ASN A 89 -9.41 1.74 2.12
CA ASN A 89 -9.54 2.27 0.75
C ASN A 89 -8.19 2.44 0.06
N TYR A 90 -7.16 2.93 0.76
CA TYR A 90 -5.81 3.07 0.21
C TYR A 90 -5.25 1.71 -0.18
N CYS A 91 -5.34 0.71 0.70
CA CYS A 91 -4.91 -0.66 0.44
C CYS A 91 -5.64 -1.31 -0.72
N CYS A 92 -6.96 -1.17 -0.80
CA CYS A 92 -7.75 -1.69 -1.91
C CYS A 92 -7.32 -1.06 -3.24
N ILE A 93 -7.24 0.27 -3.29
CA ILE A 93 -6.87 0.98 -4.53
C ILE A 93 -5.44 0.63 -4.96
N TYR A 94 -4.51 0.62 -4.01
CA TYR A 94 -3.12 0.30 -4.30
C TYR A 94 -2.96 -1.13 -4.85
N ASN A 95 -3.52 -2.12 -4.15
CA ASN A 95 -3.39 -3.53 -4.56
C ASN A 95 -4.08 -3.83 -5.88
N ASN A 96 -5.24 -3.23 -6.15
CA ASN A 96 -6.03 -3.52 -7.34
C ASN A 96 -5.51 -2.80 -8.58
N HIS A 97 -4.99 -1.58 -8.43
CA HIS A 97 -4.72 -0.69 -9.57
C HIS A 97 -3.26 -0.26 -9.72
N ILE A 98 -2.50 -0.12 -8.63
CA ILE A 98 -1.14 0.48 -8.68
C ILE A 98 -0.07 -0.61 -8.64
N LYS A 99 -0.20 -1.57 -7.73
CA LYS A 99 0.82 -2.58 -7.42
C LYS A 99 1.27 -3.37 -8.64
N LYS A 100 0.33 -3.80 -9.49
CA LYS A 100 0.63 -4.59 -10.69
C LYS A 100 1.42 -3.84 -11.76
N PHE A 101 1.36 -2.52 -11.79
CA PHE A 101 2.01 -1.71 -12.83
C PHE A 101 3.32 -1.08 -12.33
N LEU A 102 3.28 -0.49 -11.14
CA LEU A 102 4.39 0.33 -10.63
C LEU A 102 5.05 -0.27 -9.38
N GLY A 103 4.43 -1.27 -8.75
CA GLY A 103 4.86 -1.76 -7.43
C GLY A 103 6.27 -2.35 -7.40
N TYR A 104 6.70 -2.96 -8.51
CA TYR A 104 8.04 -3.56 -8.65
C TYR A 104 9.11 -2.55 -9.11
N MET A 105 8.71 -1.36 -9.55
CA MET A 105 9.65 -0.35 -10.03
C MET A 105 10.33 0.34 -8.84
N PRO A 106 11.65 0.60 -8.92
CA PRO A 106 12.33 1.51 -8.00
C PRO A 106 11.70 2.90 -8.03
N LEU A 107 11.58 3.53 -6.86
CA LEU A 107 10.98 4.87 -6.73
C LEU A 107 11.64 5.92 -7.65
N CYS A 108 12.97 5.86 -7.76
CA CYS A 108 13.76 6.79 -8.57
C CYS A 108 13.55 6.61 -10.08
N GLU A 109 13.08 5.45 -10.53
CA GLU A 109 12.85 5.15 -11.96
C GLU A 109 11.43 5.51 -12.40
N ILE A 110 10.50 5.74 -11.46
CA ILE A 110 9.12 6.04 -11.78
C ILE A 110 9.02 7.45 -12.36
N ARG A 111 8.63 7.51 -13.64
CA ARG A 111 8.42 8.74 -14.40
C ARG A 111 6.94 8.95 -14.66
N THR A 112 6.57 10.19 -14.96
CA THR A 112 5.21 10.59 -15.31
C THR A 112 4.62 9.74 -16.45
N MET A 113 5.44 9.33 -17.42
CA MET A 113 5.02 8.43 -18.51
C MET A 113 4.47 7.08 -18.02
N HIS A 114 5.08 6.47 -16.99
CA HIS A 114 4.64 5.18 -16.44
C HIS A 114 3.27 5.34 -15.76
N ILE A 115 3.07 6.47 -15.07
CA ILE A 115 1.80 6.81 -14.41
C ILE A 115 0.71 7.06 -15.45
N GLN A 116 1.03 7.79 -16.53
CA GLN A 116 0.08 8.04 -17.62
C GLN A 116 -0.34 6.73 -18.31
N GLN A 117 0.62 5.85 -18.61
CA GLN A 117 0.34 4.53 -19.18
C GLN A 117 -0.54 3.69 -18.26
N MET A 118 -0.25 3.68 -16.94
CA MET A 118 -1.10 3.03 -15.95
C MET A 118 -2.52 3.58 -16.01
N LEU A 119 -2.73 4.90 -15.89
CA LEU A 119 -4.07 5.50 -15.87
C LEU A 119 -4.86 5.21 -17.15
N ASN A 120 -4.21 5.31 -18.32
CA ASN A 120 -4.84 5.02 -19.61
C ASN A 120 -5.29 3.54 -19.69
N SER A 121 -4.54 2.62 -19.08
CA SER A 121 -4.86 1.19 -19.10
C SER A 121 -6.02 0.77 -18.18
N LEU A 122 -6.43 1.63 -17.24
CA LEU A 122 -7.41 1.23 -16.22
C LEU A 122 -8.84 1.13 -16.76
N GLY A 123 -9.20 1.88 -17.80
CA GLY A 123 -10.57 1.89 -18.34
C GLY A 123 -11.63 2.33 -17.32
N LEU A 124 -11.25 3.08 -16.29
CA LEU A 124 -12.13 3.51 -15.19
C LEU A 124 -12.70 4.91 -15.43
N SER A 125 -13.77 5.26 -14.73
CA SER A 125 -14.33 6.61 -14.78
C SER A 125 -13.29 7.67 -14.37
N SER A 126 -13.36 8.84 -15.01
CA SER A 126 -12.43 9.95 -14.74
C SER A 126 -12.35 10.27 -13.24
N LYS A 127 -13.50 10.35 -12.55
CA LYS A 127 -13.55 10.58 -11.09
C LYS A 127 -12.77 9.53 -10.30
N TYR A 128 -12.84 8.26 -10.69
CA TYR A 128 -12.12 7.21 -9.98
C TYR A 128 -10.62 7.21 -10.31
N GLN A 129 -10.24 7.51 -11.56
CA GLN A 129 -8.83 7.71 -11.93
C GLN A 129 -8.18 8.86 -11.14
N HIS A 130 -8.89 9.98 -10.96
CA HIS A 130 -8.42 11.09 -10.12
C HIS A 130 -8.19 10.64 -8.66
N ARG A 131 -9.05 9.77 -8.12
CA ARG A 131 -8.85 9.21 -6.76
C ARG A 131 -7.59 8.34 -6.68
N ILE A 132 -7.35 7.50 -7.69
CA ILE A 132 -6.15 6.66 -7.76
C ILE A 132 -4.90 7.53 -7.83
N HIS A 133 -4.90 8.54 -8.70
CA HIS A 133 -3.80 9.48 -8.85
C HIS A 133 -3.55 10.29 -7.57
N ALA A 134 -4.59 10.76 -6.88
CA ALA A 134 -4.43 11.50 -5.62
C ALA A 134 -3.75 10.66 -4.52
N ILE A 135 -4.08 9.36 -4.43
CA ILE A 135 -3.41 8.43 -3.50
C ILE A 135 -1.94 8.25 -3.91
N LEU A 136 -1.68 8.07 -5.20
CA LEU A 136 -0.32 7.91 -5.71
C LEU A 136 0.53 9.18 -5.48
N SER A 137 -0.04 10.37 -5.71
CA SER A 137 0.61 11.66 -5.41
C SER A 137 0.96 11.77 -3.93
N ASN A 138 0.05 11.40 -3.03
CA ASN A 138 0.31 11.41 -1.58
C ASN A 138 1.48 10.48 -1.21
N ILE A 139 1.57 9.30 -1.83
CA ILE A 139 2.68 8.35 -1.57
C ILE A 139 4.01 8.95 -2.00
N PHE A 140 4.06 9.62 -3.16
CA PHE A 140 5.27 10.26 -3.66
C PHE A 140 5.62 11.57 -2.95
N GLU A 141 4.64 12.33 -2.45
CA GLU A 141 4.90 13.52 -1.63
C GLU A 141 5.67 13.18 -0.36
N ILE A 142 5.28 12.11 0.33
CA ILE A 142 6.02 11.64 1.51
C ILE A 142 7.43 11.17 1.10
N ALA A 143 7.57 10.54 -0.08
CA ALA A 143 8.89 10.14 -0.58
C ALA A 143 9.80 11.32 -0.91
N VAL A 144 9.23 12.44 -1.38
CA VAL A 144 9.97 13.70 -1.59
C VAL A 144 10.36 14.31 -0.25
N GLN A 145 9.46 14.29 0.74
CA GLN A 145 9.75 14.79 2.10
C GLN A 145 10.86 14.01 2.79
N ASP A 146 10.94 12.70 2.56
CA ASP A 146 12.00 11.81 3.07
C ASP A 146 13.25 11.79 2.15
N ASP A 147 13.36 12.75 1.21
CA ASP A 147 14.47 12.90 0.27
C ASP A 147 14.78 11.66 -0.58
N LEU A 148 13.86 10.70 -0.71
CA LEU A 148 14.02 9.47 -1.50
C LEU A 148 13.96 9.76 -3.00
N ILE A 149 13.21 10.79 -3.38
CA ILE A 149 13.07 11.25 -4.76
C ILE A 149 13.13 12.78 -4.80
N VAL A 150 13.67 13.33 -5.89
CA VAL A 150 13.86 14.79 -6.03
C VAL A 150 12.55 15.50 -6.32
N LYS A 151 11.62 14.85 -7.03
CA LYS A 151 10.36 15.44 -7.46
C LYS A 151 9.25 14.41 -7.53
N ASN A 152 8.03 14.82 -7.26
CA ASN A 152 6.86 13.97 -7.39
C ASN A 152 6.54 13.73 -8.89
N PRO A 153 6.54 12.47 -9.38
CA PRO A 153 6.27 12.16 -10.78
C PRO A 153 4.80 12.38 -11.19
N CYS A 154 3.88 12.57 -10.24
CA CYS A 154 2.46 12.81 -10.48
C CYS A 154 2.11 14.25 -10.90
N CYS A 155 3.05 15.21 -10.84
CA CYS A 155 2.74 16.63 -11.05
C CYS A 155 2.21 16.96 -12.46
N HIS A 156 2.64 16.24 -13.50
CA HIS A 156 2.32 16.56 -14.90
C HIS A 156 1.55 15.42 -15.59
N THR A 157 0.54 14.87 -14.92
CA THR A 157 -0.31 13.81 -15.49
C THR A 157 -1.57 14.41 -16.13
N TYR A 158 -1.94 13.91 -17.31
CA TYR A 158 -3.10 14.40 -18.06
C TYR A 158 -4.25 13.41 -17.94
N PHE A 159 -5.42 13.86 -17.50
CA PHE A 159 -6.61 13.01 -17.47
C PHE A 159 -7.39 13.18 -18.76
N LEU A 160 -7.38 12.12 -19.59
CA LEU A 160 -8.22 12.09 -20.78
C LEU A 160 -9.67 11.90 -20.36
N PRO A 161 -10.63 12.70 -20.88
CA PRO A 161 -12.03 12.47 -20.62
C PRO A 161 -12.44 11.12 -21.24
N PHE A 162 -13.24 10.36 -20.49
CA PHE A 162 -13.63 8.98 -20.82
C PHE A 162 -14.30 8.84 -22.21
N CYS A 163 -14.85 9.92 -22.78
CA CYS A 163 -15.41 9.92 -24.12
C CYS A 163 -14.36 9.85 -25.26
N MET A 164 -13.09 10.21 -25.01
CA MET A 164 -12.06 10.30 -26.06
C MET A 164 -11.27 9.00 -26.24
N THR A 165 -11.19 8.15 -25.21
CA THR A 165 -10.40 6.90 -25.25
C THR A 165 -11.02 5.81 -26.13
N ALA A 166 -12.30 5.94 -26.49
CA ALA A 166 -12.97 5.04 -27.43
C ALA A 166 -12.63 5.35 -28.91
N MET A 167 -12.08 6.53 -29.21
CA MET A 167 -11.78 6.96 -30.59
C MET A 167 -10.31 6.83 -31.00
N GLN A 168 -9.41 6.36 -30.12
CA GLN A 168 -7.97 6.28 -30.41
C GLN A 168 -7.48 4.87 -30.81
N PHE A 169 -8.38 3.90 -30.96
CA PHE A 169 -8.03 2.52 -31.32
C PHE A 169 -8.92 1.90 -32.43
N ILE A 170 -9.45 2.72 -33.32
CA ILE A 170 -10.06 2.29 -34.60
C ILE A 170 -9.28 2.99 -35.72
#